data_AF-A0AAW2WTG7-F1
#
_entry.id   AF-A0AAW2WTG7-F1
#
_cell.length_a   1.000
_cell.length_b   1.000
_cell.length_c   1.000
_cell.angle_alpha   90.00
_cell.angle_beta   90.00
_cell.angle_gamma   90.00
#
_symmetry.space_group_name_H-M   'P 1'
#
loop_
_entity.id
_entity.type
_entity.pdbx_description
1 polymer ?
#
loop_
_entity_poly.entity_id
_entity_poly.type
_entity_poly.pdbx_seq_one_letter_code
_entity_poly.pdbx_strand_id
1 'polypeptide(L)'
;MKKDIAEYVQKCMVCQQVKAEHQRPAGLLQPLPIPEWKWESITMDFVTGFPTTMKGHNAIWVIIDCLTKSAHFVAIKKSWPVTKLAETYVKKIVKLHGVPVNIISDHDPRFTSRLWQ
;
A
#
# COMPACT_ATOMS: atom_id res chain seq x y z
N MET A 1 -30.29 -39.38 5.56
CA MET A 1 -28.85 -39.37 5.87
C MET A 1 -28.14 -38.08 5.45
N LYS A 2 -27.97 -37.76 4.15
CA LYS A 2 -27.26 -36.50 3.75
C LYS A 2 -27.90 -35.22 4.29
N LYS A 3 -29.24 -35.14 4.26
CA LYS A 3 -30.01 -33.99 4.75
C LYS A 3 -29.81 -33.77 6.25
N ASP A 4 -29.88 -34.84 7.03
CA ASP A 4 -29.76 -34.80 8.49
C ASP A 4 -28.34 -34.38 8.92
N ILE A 5 -27.32 -34.86 8.22
CA ILE A 5 -25.93 -34.44 8.43
C ILE A 5 -25.76 -32.95 8.11
N ALA A 6 -26.32 -32.46 7.01
CA ALA A 6 -26.25 -31.04 6.65
C ALA A 6 -26.94 -30.17 7.71
N GLU A 7 -28.10 -30.59 8.21
CA GLU A 7 -28.85 -29.87 9.24
C GLU A 7 -28.12 -29.84 10.59
N TYR A 8 -27.46 -30.95 10.96
CA TYR A 8 -26.59 -31.01 12.15
C TYR A 8 -25.39 -30.07 12.03
N VAL A 9 -24.71 -30.06 10.87
CA VAL A 9 -23.56 -29.19 10.61
C VAL A 9 -23.96 -27.71 10.58
N GLN A 10 -25.16 -27.38 10.09
CA GLN A 10 -25.71 -26.02 10.13
C GLN A 10 -25.96 -25.53 11.56
N LYS A 11 -26.43 -26.42 12.46
CA LYS A 11 -26.72 -26.07 13.87
C LYS A 11 -25.49 -26.13 14.78
N CYS A 12 -24.39 -26.75 14.34
CA CYS A 12 -23.18 -26.89 15.12
C CYS A 12 -22.35 -25.59 15.14
N MET A 13 -22.32 -24.90 16.28
CA MET A 13 -21.55 -23.66 16.47
C MET A 13 -20.06 -23.79 16.14
N VAL A 14 -19.43 -24.90 16.51
CA VAL A 14 -18.01 -25.14 16.21
C VAL A 14 -17.79 -25.23 14.69
N CYS A 15 -18.68 -25.93 13.98
CA CYS A 15 -18.61 -26.02 12.53
C CYS A 15 -18.86 -24.67 11.86
N GLN A 16 -19.82 -23.89 12.36
CA GLN A 16 -20.10 -22.56 11.82
C GLN A 16 -18.96 -21.57 12.09
N GLN A 17 -18.27 -21.63 13.22
CA GLN A 17 -17.15 -20.72 13.49
C GLN A 17 -15.89 -21.09 12.69
N VAL A 18 -15.58 -22.38 12.57
CA VAL A 18 -14.33 -22.86 11.94
C VAL A 18 -14.47 -23.00 10.41
N LYS A 19 -15.67 -23.35 9.93
CA LYS A 19 -15.94 -23.67 8.51
C LYS A 19 -17.01 -22.78 7.88
N ALA A 20 -17.37 -21.65 8.50
CA ALA A 20 -18.20 -20.68 7.79
C ALA A 20 -17.47 -20.22 6.52
N GLU A 21 -18.21 -20.28 5.42
CA GLU A 21 -17.80 -19.66 4.17
C GLU A 21 -17.94 -18.15 4.34
N HIS A 22 -16.86 -17.50 4.79
CA HIS A 22 -16.79 -16.05 4.96
C HIS A 22 -16.53 -15.31 3.64
N GLN A 23 -16.34 -16.05 2.55
CA GLN A 23 -16.07 -15.51 1.23
C GLN A 23 -17.39 -15.09 0.59
N ARG A 24 -17.69 -13.78 0.66
CA ARG A 24 -18.69 -13.19 -0.25
C ARG A 24 -18.20 -13.41 -1.69
N PRO A 25 -19.10 -13.56 -2.66
CA PRO A 25 -18.70 -13.56 -4.08
C PRO A 25 -17.78 -12.38 -4.33
N ALA A 26 -16.63 -12.63 -4.95
CA ALA A 26 -15.67 -11.59 -5.24
C ALA A 26 -16.38 -10.49 -6.04
N GLY A 27 -16.34 -9.26 -5.52
CA GLY A 27 -16.87 -8.09 -6.23
C GLY A 27 -16.06 -7.81 -7.49
N LEU A 28 -16.59 -6.94 -8.36
CA LEU A 28 -15.84 -6.43 -9.49
C LEU A 28 -14.65 -5.61 -8.98
N LEU A 29 -13.48 -5.77 -9.63
CA LEU A 29 -12.34 -4.89 -9.38
C LEU A 29 -12.73 -3.46 -9.72
N GLN A 30 -12.35 -2.52 -8.87
CA GLN A 30 -12.49 -1.08 -9.12
C GLN A 30 -11.12 -0.52 -9.52
N PRO A 31 -10.80 -0.48 -10.83
CA PRO A 31 -9.54 0.07 -11.28
C PRO A 31 -9.50 1.58 -11.04
N LEU A 32 -8.31 2.10 -10.77
CA LEU A 32 -8.07 3.53 -10.70
C LEU A 32 -8.23 4.16 -12.09
N PRO A 33 -8.69 5.43 -12.17
CA PRO A 33 -8.71 6.15 -13.43
C PRO A 33 -7.30 6.25 -14.00
N ILE A 34 -7.17 6.15 -15.33
CA ILE A 34 -5.90 6.32 -16.02
C ILE A 34 -5.58 7.83 -16.03
N PRO A 35 -4.39 8.25 -15.55
CA PRO A 35 -4.00 9.66 -15.57
C PRO A 35 -3.81 10.17 -17.00
N GLU A 36 -4.03 11.46 -17.23
CA GLU A 36 -3.85 12.08 -18.55
C GLU A 36 -2.38 12.45 -18.79
N TRP A 37 -1.66 12.80 -17.72
CA TRP A 37 -0.27 13.22 -17.78
C TRP A 37 0.67 12.37 -16.93
N LYS A 38 1.93 12.30 -17.36
CA LYS A 38 3.02 11.67 -16.60
C LYS A 38 3.19 12.39 -15.26
N TRP A 39 3.41 11.63 -14.19
CA TRP A 39 3.60 12.14 -12.82
C TRP A 39 2.41 12.90 -12.23
N GLU A 40 1.25 12.86 -12.89
CA GLU A 40 0.01 13.41 -12.36
C GLU A 40 -0.50 12.58 -11.18
N SER A 41 -0.47 11.25 -11.33
CA SER A 41 -0.84 10.29 -10.30
C SER A 41 0.33 9.38 -9.99
N ILE A 42 0.67 9.27 -8.70
CA ILE A 42 1.75 8.39 -8.26
C ILE A 42 1.27 7.39 -7.24
N THR A 43 1.90 6.22 -7.21
CA THR A 43 1.80 5.28 -6.09
C THR A 43 3.05 5.32 -5.23
N MET A 44 2.88 5.18 -3.92
CA MET A 44 3.98 5.23 -2.95
C MET A 44 3.88 4.06 -1.98
N ASP A 45 5.01 3.40 -1.72
CA ASP A 45 5.08 2.25 -0.81
C ASP A 45 6.44 2.16 -0.09
N PHE A 46 6.47 1.55 1.09
CA PHE A 46 7.68 1.27 1.85
C PHE A 46 7.97 -0.21 1.94
N VAL A 47 8.99 -0.66 1.20
CA VAL A 47 9.50 -2.01 1.35
C VAL A 47 10.51 -2.02 2.51
N THR A 48 10.20 -2.75 3.57
CA THR A 48 11.01 -2.81 4.80
C THR A 48 11.50 -4.24 5.07
N GLY A 49 12.42 -4.41 6.03
CA GLY A 49 12.97 -5.73 6.39
C GLY A 49 14.30 -6.06 5.71
N PHE A 50 14.93 -5.08 5.06
CA PHE A 50 16.26 -5.26 4.48
C PHE A 50 17.36 -5.25 5.55
N PRO A 51 18.48 -5.94 5.30
CA PRO A 51 19.69 -5.78 6.09
C PRO A 51 20.13 -4.31 6.14
N THR A 52 20.64 -3.90 7.30
CA THR A 52 21.11 -2.53 7.49
C THR A 52 22.43 -2.32 6.73
N THR A 53 22.43 -1.37 5.78
CA THR A 53 23.64 -0.96 5.05
C THR A 53 24.63 -0.24 5.97
N MET A 54 25.90 -0.08 5.54
CA MET A 54 26.91 0.70 6.30
C MET A 54 26.47 2.15 6.60
N LYS A 55 25.63 2.74 5.73
CA LYS A 55 25.06 4.09 5.92
C LYS A 55 23.82 4.10 6.82
N GLY A 56 23.39 2.92 7.29
CA GLY A 56 22.27 2.71 8.20
C GLY A 56 20.89 2.65 7.55
N HIS A 57 20.79 2.56 6.21
CA HIS A 57 19.50 2.33 5.52
C HIS A 57 19.08 0.88 5.63
N ASN A 58 17.78 0.66 5.87
CA ASN A 58 17.16 -0.65 6.09
C ASN A 58 15.76 -0.78 5.45
N ALA A 59 15.39 0.18 4.62
CA ALA A 59 14.12 0.19 3.89
C ALA A 59 14.29 0.92 2.55
N ILE A 60 13.39 0.64 1.61
CA ILE A 60 13.29 1.29 0.31
C ILE A 60 11.93 1.96 0.22
N TRP A 61 11.93 3.25 -0.12
CA TRP A 61 10.74 3.99 -0.48
C TRP A 61 10.57 3.94 -1.99
N VAL A 62 9.49 3.32 -2.43
CA VAL A 62 9.14 3.09 -3.82
C VAL A 62 8.11 4.15 -4.22
N ILE A 63 8.38 4.84 -5.33
CA ILE A 63 7.51 5.90 -5.85
C ILE A 63 7.37 5.69 -7.35
N ILE A 64 6.15 5.40 -7.82
CA ILE A 64 5.90 4.95 -9.19
C ILE A 64 4.87 5.87 -9.84
N ASP A 65 5.16 6.32 -11.06
CA ASP A 65 4.18 7.00 -11.90
C ASP A 65 3.11 6.03 -12.41
N CYS A 66 1.84 6.37 -12.19
CA CYS A 66 0.73 5.48 -12.54
C CYS A 66 0.59 5.29 -14.05
N LEU A 67 0.96 6.30 -14.86
CA LEU A 67 0.84 6.28 -16.32
C LEU A 67 2.01 5.54 -16.99
N THR A 68 3.24 6.01 -16.79
CA THR A 68 4.42 5.48 -17.50
C THR A 68 5.07 4.29 -16.81
N LYS A 69 4.70 3.99 -15.56
CA LYS A 69 5.36 3.02 -14.68
C LYS A 69 6.83 3.33 -14.38
N SER A 70 7.28 4.56 -14.65
CA SER A 70 8.59 5.04 -14.20
C SER A 70 8.68 5.05 -12.68
N ALA A 71 9.77 4.52 -12.13
CA ALA A 71 9.91 4.30 -10.69
C ALA A 71 11.16 4.98 -10.10
N HIS A 72 11.03 5.57 -8.91
CA HIS A 72 12.15 5.94 -8.04
C HIS A 72 12.22 4.98 -6.87
N PHE A 73 13.44 4.50 -6.61
CA PHE A 73 13.76 3.69 -5.43
C PHE A 73 14.69 4.48 -4.53
N VAL A 74 14.17 4.92 -3.39
CA VAL A 74 14.91 5.75 -2.44
C VAL A 74 15.27 4.92 -1.21
N ALA A 75 16.56 4.69 -0.99
CA ALA A 75 17.02 4.10 0.27
C ALA A 75 16.70 5.03 1.45
N ILE A 76 16.02 4.50 2.46
CA ILE A 76 15.58 5.21 3.66
C ILE A 76 15.92 4.41 4.93
N LYS A 77 15.79 5.06 6.09
CA LYS A 77 15.78 4.36 7.38
C LYS A 77 14.34 4.29 7.87
N LYS A 78 13.91 3.11 8.33
CA LYS A 78 12.57 2.92 8.92
C LYS A 78 12.30 3.87 10.10
N SER A 79 13.33 4.25 10.84
CA SER A 79 13.27 5.15 11.98
C SER A 79 13.27 6.64 11.63
N TRP A 80 13.29 7.02 10.35
CA TRP A 80 13.26 8.43 9.98
C TRP A 80 11.92 9.08 10.35
N PRO A 81 11.96 10.33 10.88
CA PRO A 81 10.74 11.09 11.09
C PRO A 81 10.12 11.45 9.74
N VAL A 82 8.80 11.64 9.74
CA VAL A 82 8.05 11.96 8.52
C VAL A 82 8.51 13.28 7.89
N THR A 83 8.97 14.25 8.69
CA THR A 83 9.56 15.50 8.20
C THR A 83 10.75 15.26 7.27
N LYS A 84 11.65 14.34 7.66
CA LYS A 84 12.81 13.97 6.84
C LYS A 84 12.41 13.22 5.57
N LEU A 85 11.34 12.43 5.63
CA LEU A 85 10.75 11.80 4.44
C LEU A 85 10.19 12.87 3.49
N ALA A 86 9.42 13.83 3.99
CA ALA A 86 8.88 14.94 3.20
C ALA A 86 9.98 15.78 2.53
N GLU A 87 11.03 16.15 3.27
CA GLU A 87 12.20 16.85 2.70
C GLU A 87 12.87 16.03 1.58
N THR A 88 13.03 14.72 1.81
CA THR A 88 13.62 13.81 0.83
C THR A 88 12.75 13.69 -0.41
N TYR A 89 11.44 13.63 -0.24
CA TYR A 89 10.45 13.58 -1.32
C TYR A 89 10.51 14.85 -2.16
N VAL A 90 10.49 16.03 -1.55
CA VAL A 90 10.60 17.30 -2.28
C VAL A 90 11.93 17.37 -3.05
N LYS A 91 13.04 17.04 -2.38
CA LYS A 91 14.38 17.13 -2.96
C LYS A 91 14.61 16.18 -4.13
N LYS A 92 14.05 14.96 -4.07
CA LYS A 92 14.33 13.90 -5.05
C LYS A 92 13.24 13.73 -6.10
N ILE A 93 11.98 13.97 -5.75
CA ILE A 93 10.82 13.68 -6.61
C ILE A 93 10.24 14.98 -7.15
N VAL A 94 9.78 15.88 -6.26
CA VAL A 94 9.14 17.14 -6.67
C VAL A 94 10.07 18.00 -7.50
N LYS A 95 11.36 18.06 -7.13
CA LYS A 95 12.39 18.75 -7.92
C LYS A 95 12.45 18.29 -9.39
N LEU A 96 12.18 17.01 -9.66
CA LEU A 96 12.34 16.42 -10.99
C LEU A 96 11.03 16.44 -11.79
N HIS A 97 9.89 16.21 -11.13
CA HIS A 97 8.62 15.91 -11.79
C HIS A 97 7.49 16.89 -11.45
N GLY A 98 7.71 17.78 -10.47
CA GLY A 98 6.66 18.61 -9.92
C GLY A 98 5.86 17.90 -8.82
N VAL A 99 4.81 18.56 -8.35
CA VAL A 99 3.90 18.03 -7.33
C VAL A 99 2.80 17.23 -8.04
N PRO A 100 2.57 15.96 -7.69
CA PRO A 100 1.48 15.18 -8.27
C PRO A 100 0.12 15.71 -7.84
N VAL A 101 -0.91 15.45 -8.63
CA VAL A 101 -2.31 15.77 -8.31
C VAL A 101 -2.84 14.83 -7.23
N ASN A 102 -2.49 13.55 -7.31
CA ASN A 102 -2.88 12.56 -6.30
C ASN A 102 -1.78 11.53 -6.01
N ILE A 103 -1.81 11.04 -4.78
CA ILE A 103 -0.90 10.03 -4.25
C ILE A 103 -1.76 8.88 -3.77
N ILE A 104 -1.44 7.67 -4.24
CA ILE A 104 -2.05 6.42 -3.79
C ILE A 104 -1.03 5.69 -2.93
N SER A 105 -1.35 5.45 -1.67
CA SER A 105 -0.53 4.67 -0.75
C SER A 105 -1.37 3.65 0.01
N ASP A 106 -0.71 2.78 0.76
CA ASP A 106 -1.38 1.99 1.79
C ASP A 106 -1.72 2.86 3.02
N HIS A 107 -2.30 2.21 4.04
CA HIS A 107 -2.63 2.84 5.32
C HIS A 107 -1.45 2.88 6.29
N ASP A 108 -0.20 2.88 5.81
CA ASP A 108 0.96 3.01 6.70
C ASP A 108 0.86 4.34 7.48
N PRO A 109 1.05 4.33 8.83
CA PRO A 109 0.96 5.53 9.65
C PRO A 109 1.84 6.70 9.21
N ARG A 110 2.92 6.42 8.46
CA ARG A 110 3.81 7.44 7.90
C ARG A 110 3.16 8.23 6.76
N PHE A 111 2.22 7.62 6.03
CA PHE A 111 1.46 8.26 4.96
C PHE A 111 0.17 8.94 5.46
N THR A 112 -0.39 8.49 6.59
CA THR A 112 -1.61 9.10 7.18
C THR A 112 -1.34 10.31 8.08
N SER A 113 -0.08 10.74 8.19
CA SER A 113 0.29 11.92 8.99
C SER A 113 -0.22 13.22 8.35
N ARG A 114 -0.44 14.27 9.16
CA ARG A 114 -0.87 15.62 8.70
C ARG A 114 0.06 16.28 7.67
N LEU A 115 1.28 15.78 7.50
CA LEU A 115 2.22 16.29 6.51
C LEU A 115 1.84 15.94 5.06
N TRP A 116 0.94 14.97 4.86
CA TRP A 116 0.50 14.51 3.54
C TRP A 116 -0.94 14.92 3.20
N GLN A 117 -1.58 15.71 4.07
CA GLN A 117 -2.84 16.41 3.75
C GLN A 117 -2.54 17.65 2.92
#